data_AF-A0A059FUI4-F1
#
_entry.id   AF-A0A059FUI4-F1
#
_cell.length_a   1.000
_cell.length_b   1.000
_cell.length_c   1.000
_cell.angle_alpha   90.00
_cell.angle_beta   90.00
_cell.angle_gamma   90.00
#
_symmetry.space_group_name_H-M   'P 1'
#
loop_
_entity.id
_entity.type
_entity.pdbx_description
1 polymer ?
#
loop_
_entity_poly.entity_id
_entity_poly.type
_entity_poly.pdbx_seq_one_letter_code
_entity_poly.pdbx_strand_id
1 'polypeptide(L)'
;MLAGAPGAFAEPIDDARVIVDKTVTRDQFSAAFTSIAGLMLGNMQNEVAKSGKSLSDDAAAVVVEMLTTQMVDAILERMREPLAKAYVLNLSPEAIAAYRAFLETEAGGEVAAATPQIMLESSKIGEEIGGEIAGEAVRAMVAEMEAGNWPSGTLKSTQAELRDLYVLPEVAEMPAER
;
A
#
# COMPACT_ATOMS: atom_id res chain seq x y z
N MET A 1 53.09 -3.91 5.93
CA MET A 1 51.67 -4.02 5.57
C MET A 1 50.97 -4.71 6.72
N LEU A 2 50.14 -3.98 7.48
CA LEU A 2 49.31 -4.55 8.54
C LEU A 2 47.95 -4.87 7.91
N ALA A 3 47.71 -6.14 7.60
CA ALA A 3 46.38 -6.63 7.28
C ALA A 3 45.57 -6.61 8.58
N GLY A 4 44.73 -5.59 8.75
CA GLY A 4 43.75 -5.54 9.82
C GLY A 4 42.81 -6.73 9.68
N ALA A 5 42.62 -7.47 10.77
CA ALA A 5 41.62 -8.52 10.85
C ALA A 5 40.26 -7.95 10.42
N PRO A 6 39.48 -8.64 9.58
CA PRO A 6 38.10 -8.23 9.33
C PRO A 6 37.40 -8.28 10.68
N GLY A 7 36.98 -7.11 11.16
CA GLY A 7 36.17 -7.01 12.37
C GLY A 7 35.03 -8.01 12.24
N ALA A 8 34.76 -8.76 13.31
CA ALA A 8 33.64 -9.68 13.36
C ALA A 8 32.38 -8.89 13.05
N PHE A 9 31.92 -8.97 11.79
CA PHE A 9 30.62 -8.47 11.41
C PHE A 9 29.62 -9.16 12.34
N ALA A 10 28.70 -8.39 12.93
CA ALA A 10 27.54 -8.99 13.57
C ALA A 10 26.89 -9.96 12.58
N GLU A 11 26.23 -11.02 13.05
CA GLU A 11 25.57 -11.93 12.11
C GLU A 11 24.65 -11.08 11.19
N PRO A 12 24.62 -11.30 9.86
CA PRO A 12 23.85 -10.46 8.94
C PRO A 12 22.38 -10.28 9.35
N ILE A 13 21.84 -11.24 10.12
CA ILE A 13 20.51 -11.16 10.70
C ILE A 13 20.38 -10.09 11.80
N ASP A 14 21.41 -9.84 12.59
CA ASP A 14 21.42 -8.80 13.62
C ASP A 14 21.50 -7.41 12.99
N ASP A 15 22.32 -7.24 11.95
CA ASP A 15 22.34 -5.98 11.18
C ASP A 15 21.00 -5.72 10.49
N ALA A 16 20.38 -6.77 9.92
CA ALA A 16 19.05 -6.69 9.34
C ALA A 16 17.97 -6.31 10.37
N ARG A 17 18.05 -6.83 11.60
CA ARG A 17 17.14 -6.43 12.69
C ARG A 17 17.30 -4.96 13.05
N VAL A 18 18.53 -4.44 13.12
CA VAL A 18 18.78 -3.02 13.37
C VAL A 18 18.21 -2.15 12.26
N ILE A 19 18.36 -2.55 10.99
CA ILE A 19 17.73 -1.86 9.86
C ILE A 19 16.22 -1.80 10.05
N VAL A 20 15.58 -2.94 10.37
CA VAL A 20 14.14 -3.01 10.61
C VAL A 20 13.73 -2.09 11.75
N ASP A 21 14.41 -2.16 12.90
CA ASP A 21 14.11 -1.32 14.07
C ASP A 21 14.21 0.19 13.78
N LYS A 22 15.07 0.59 12.81
CA LYS A 22 15.25 2.00 12.40
C LYS A 22 14.31 2.46 11.31
N THR A 23 13.77 1.55 10.51
CA THR A 23 13.01 1.90 9.29
C THR A 23 11.54 1.55 9.38
N VAL A 24 11.17 0.59 10.24
CA VAL A 24 9.81 0.10 10.44
C VAL A 24 9.29 0.70 11.75
N THR A 25 8.82 1.94 11.67
CA THR A 25 8.43 2.72 12.85
C THR A 25 6.91 2.74 13.05
N ARG A 26 6.48 3.02 14.28
CA ARG A 26 5.05 3.19 14.59
C ARG A 26 4.41 4.25 13.71
N ASP A 27 5.07 5.38 13.53
CA ASP A 27 4.56 6.49 12.73
C ASP A 27 4.32 6.09 11.27
N GLN A 28 5.18 5.25 10.70
CA GLN A 28 4.99 4.74 9.34
C GLN A 28 3.72 3.89 9.20
N PHE A 29 3.45 3.01 10.18
CA PHE A 29 2.25 2.18 10.15
C PHE A 29 1.00 2.97 10.51
N SER A 30 1.08 3.88 11.49
CA SER A 30 -0.02 4.78 11.82
C SER A 30 -0.43 5.60 10.59
N ALA A 31 0.52 6.16 9.84
CA ALA A 31 0.27 6.85 8.58
C ALA A 31 -0.47 5.97 7.56
N ALA A 32 -0.04 4.72 7.37
CA ALA A 32 -0.68 3.78 6.46
C ALA A 32 -2.09 3.36 6.92
N PHE A 33 -2.34 3.24 8.23
CA PHE A 33 -3.67 2.96 8.76
C PHE A 33 -4.60 4.17 8.67
N THR A 34 -4.08 5.39 8.84
CA THR A 34 -4.84 6.63 8.63
C THR A 34 -5.36 6.73 7.20
N SER A 35 -4.55 6.39 6.19
CA SER A 35 -4.98 6.49 4.79
C SER A 35 -6.12 5.53 4.43
N ILE A 36 -6.27 4.41 5.16
CA ILE A 36 -7.37 3.46 4.96
C ILE A 36 -8.49 3.58 6.01
N ALA A 37 -8.35 4.47 6.99
CA ALA A 37 -9.31 4.63 8.08
C ALA A 37 -10.72 4.96 7.58
N GLY A 38 -10.84 5.77 6.52
CA GLY A 38 -12.14 6.08 5.90
C GLY A 38 -12.86 4.86 5.32
N LEU A 39 -12.11 3.92 4.73
CA LEU A 39 -12.67 2.66 4.24
C LEU A 39 -13.08 1.75 5.40
N MET A 40 -12.29 1.69 6.47
CA MET A 40 -12.62 0.94 7.68
C MET A 40 -13.90 1.47 8.34
N LEU A 41 -14.03 2.79 8.42
CA LEU A 41 -15.21 3.49 8.95
C LEU A 41 -16.48 3.07 8.20
N GLY A 42 -16.49 3.23 6.87
CA GLY A 42 -17.66 2.87 6.05
C GLY A 42 -18.03 1.39 6.15
N ASN A 43 -17.04 0.50 6.16
CA ASN A 43 -17.29 -0.94 6.32
C ASN A 43 -17.88 -1.28 7.69
N MET A 44 -17.39 -0.66 8.76
CA MET A 44 -17.90 -0.90 10.11
C MET A 44 -19.33 -0.39 10.28
N GLN A 45 -19.64 0.80 9.78
CA GLN A 45 -20.99 1.35 9.80
C GLN A 45 -21.96 0.44 9.02
N ASN A 46 -21.56 -0.04 7.85
CA ASN A 46 -22.33 -0.98 7.06
C ASN A 46 -22.58 -2.31 7.80
N GLU A 47 -21.58 -2.83 8.51
CA GLU A 47 -21.74 -4.08 9.27
C GLU A 47 -22.69 -3.90 10.47
N VAL A 48 -22.58 -2.78 11.20
CA VAL A 48 -23.50 -2.46 12.29
C VAL A 48 -24.94 -2.28 11.78
N ALA A 49 -25.10 -1.66 10.60
CA ALA A 49 -26.40 -1.48 9.95
C ALA A 49 -27.11 -2.81 9.62
N LYS A 50 -26.37 -3.87 9.24
CA LYS A 50 -26.95 -5.21 9.03
C LYS A 50 -27.62 -5.79 10.27
N SER A 51 -27.20 -5.35 11.47
CA SER A 51 -27.80 -5.75 12.74
C SER A 51 -28.97 -4.86 13.19
N GLY A 52 -29.43 -3.94 12.34
CA GLY A 52 -30.51 -2.99 12.65
C GLY A 52 -30.10 -1.87 13.61
N LYS A 53 -28.80 -1.67 13.82
CA LYS A 53 -28.23 -0.61 14.66
C LYS A 53 -27.57 0.45 13.79
N SER A 54 -27.41 1.65 14.31
CA SER A 54 -26.58 2.70 13.69
C SER A 54 -25.40 3.02 14.59
N LEU A 55 -24.29 3.44 13.97
CA LEU A 55 -23.11 3.93 14.66
C LEU A 55 -22.86 5.35 14.14
N SER A 56 -22.78 6.32 15.04
CA SER A 56 -22.44 7.70 14.65
C SER A 56 -21.00 7.76 14.13
N ASP A 57 -20.71 8.78 13.32
CA ASP A 57 -19.36 9.01 12.80
C ASP A 57 -18.33 9.16 13.93
N ASP A 58 -18.66 9.89 14.99
CA ASP A 58 -17.78 10.06 16.16
C ASP A 58 -17.48 8.72 16.86
N ALA A 59 -18.51 7.90 17.10
CA ALA A 59 -18.33 6.61 17.77
C ALA A 59 -17.51 5.65 16.89
N ALA A 60 -17.74 5.70 15.58
CA ALA A 60 -17.03 4.87 14.64
C ALA A 60 -15.57 5.31 14.47
N ALA A 61 -15.29 6.62 14.46
CA ALA A 61 -13.93 7.15 14.46
C ALA A 61 -13.13 6.70 15.68
N VAL A 62 -13.72 6.78 16.88
CA VAL A 62 -13.09 6.29 18.12
C VAL A 62 -12.80 4.80 18.05
N VAL A 63 -13.74 3.97 17.56
CA VAL A 63 -13.50 2.53 17.43
C VAL A 63 -12.40 2.23 16.41
N VAL A 64 -12.36 2.94 15.28
CA VAL A 64 -11.27 2.80 14.29
C VAL A 64 -9.93 3.20 14.90
N GLU A 65 -9.84 4.29 15.65
CA GLU A 65 -8.62 4.71 16.33
C GLU A 65 -8.14 3.67 17.35
N MET A 66 -9.05 3.16 18.18
CA MET A 66 -8.74 2.11 19.15
C MET A 66 -8.25 0.82 18.46
N LEU A 67 -8.96 0.39 17.41
CA LEU A 67 -8.61 -0.81 16.66
C LEU A 67 -7.25 -0.67 15.97
N THR A 68 -7.04 0.43 15.24
CA THR A 68 -5.80 0.68 14.50
C THR A 68 -4.60 0.77 15.44
N THR A 69 -4.73 1.42 16.59
CA THR A 69 -3.67 1.47 17.60
C THR A 69 -3.25 0.07 18.05
N GLN A 70 -4.21 -0.79 18.40
CA GLN A 70 -3.92 -2.16 18.83
C GLN A 70 -3.32 -3.01 17.70
N MET A 71 -3.78 -2.79 16.47
CA MET A 71 -3.25 -3.49 15.29
C MET A 71 -1.81 -3.07 14.98
N VAL A 72 -1.48 -1.78 15.03
CA VAL A 72 -0.12 -1.28 14.78
C VAL A 72 0.86 -1.93 15.74
N ASP A 73 0.56 -1.93 17.04
CA ASP A 73 1.47 -2.48 18.04
C ASP A 73 1.68 -3.99 17.85
N ALA A 74 0.60 -4.74 17.59
CA ALA A 74 0.67 -6.17 17.33
C ALA A 74 1.40 -6.52 16.03
N ILE A 75 1.28 -5.68 15.00
CA ILE A 75 1.96 -5.86 13.71
C ILE A 75 3.46 -5.61 13.89
N LEU A 76 3.86 -4.51 14.52
CA LEU A 76 5.28 -4.18 14.73
C LEU A 76 6.01 -5.28 15.50
N GLU A 77 5.39 -5.80 16.57
CA GLU A 77 5.96 -6.91 17.36
C GLU A 77 6.24 -8.16 16.50
N ARG A 78 5.37 -8.42 15.52
CA ARG A 78 5.44 -9.64 14.69
C ARG A 78 6.22 -9.48 13.40
N MET A 79 6.45 -8.25 12.93
CA MET A 79 7.10 -7.98 11.65
C MET A 79 8.63 -8.00 11.72
N ARG A 80 9.20 -7.75 12.90
CA ARG A 80 10.64 -7.60 13.08
C ARG A 80 11.44 -8.74 12.46
N GLU A 81 11.16 -9.96 12.89
CA GLU A 81 11.92 -11.14 12.50
C GLU A 81 11.67 -11.57 11.04
N PRO A 82 10.42 -11.63 10.52
CA PRO A 82 10.18 -11.91 9.11
C PRO A 82 10.82 -10.90 8.15
N LEU A 83 10.79 -9.61 8.47
CA LEU A 83 11.41 -8.59 7.62
C LEU A 83 12.94 -8.67 7.65
N ALA A 84 13.54 -8.90 8.82
CA ALA A 84 14.99 -9.11 8.92
C ALA A 84 15.43 -10.31 8.06
N LYS A 85 14.67 -11.41 8.06
CA LYS A 85 14.91 -12.55 7.17
C LYS A 85 14.75 -12.19 5.69
N ALA A 86 13.79 -11.33 5.35
CA ALA A 86 13.63 -10.85 3.98
C ALA A 86 14.86 -10.05 3.51
N TYR A 87 15.45 -9.21 4.37
CA TYR A 87 16.72 -8.53 4.05
C TYR A 87 17.84 -9.54 3.79
N VAL A 88 18.04 -10.53 4.68
CA VAL A 88 19.09 -11.56 4.53
C VAL A 88 18.88 -12.43 3.28
N LEU A 89 17.64 -12.69 2.89
CA LEU A 89 17.32 -13.47 1.69
C LEU A 89 17.63 -12.72 0.39
N ASN A 90 17.51 -11.39 0.39
CA ASN A 90 17.54 -10.58 -0.83
C ASN A 90 18.78 -9.71 -0.98
N LEU A 91 19.55 -9.48 0.08
CA LEU A 91 20.75 -8.64 0.07
C LEU A 91 21.98 -9.44 0.51
N SER A 92 23.16 -9.04 0.01
CA SER A 92 24.41 -9.60 0.50
C SER A 92 24.72 -9.11 1.92
N PRO A 93 25.49 -9.87 2.72
CA PRO A 93 25.94 -9.43 4.05
C PRO A 93 26.59 -8.04 4.03
N GLU A 94 27.41 -7.74 3.01
CA GLU A 94 28.09 -6.45 2.87
C GLU A 94 27.12 -5.31 2.61
N ALA A 95 26.07 -5.54 1.81
CA ALA A 95 25.04 -4.55 1.55
C ALA A 95 24.20 -4.26 2.81
N ILE A 96 23.90 -5.29 3.60
CA ILE A 96 23.19 -5.16 4.87
C ILE A 96 24.04 -4.36 5.87
N ALA A 97 25.32 -4.71 6.02
CA ALA A 97 26.24 -3.98 6.89
C ALA A 97 26.41 -2.53 6.46
N ALA A 98 26.54 -2.26 5.15
CA ALA A 98 26.65 -0.91 4.62
C ALA A 98 25.37 -0.08 4.84
N TYR A 99 24.19 -0.69 4.66
CA TYR A 99 22.93 0.01 4.89
C TYR A 99 22.73 0.34 6.38
N ARG A 100 23.02 -0.62 7.27
CA ARG A 100 23.03 -0.39 8.72
C ARG A 100 23.98 0.74 9.09
N ALA A 101 25.20 0.74 8.57
CA ALA A 101 26.19 1.80 8.82
C ALA A 101 25.71 3.17 8.35
N PHE A 102 25.04 3.26 7.19
CA PHE A 102 24.44 4.50 6.73
C PHE A 102 23.37 5.01 7.71
N LEU A 103 22.46 4.14 8.15
CA LEU A 103 21.38 4.49 9.09
C LEU A 103 21.87 4.86 10.52
N GLU A 104 23.16 4.65 10.81
CA GLU A 104 23.81 5.10 12.05
C GLU A 104 24.45 6.49 11.91
N THR A 105 24.58 7.03 10.70
CA THR A 105 24.98 8.42 10.48
C THR A 105 23.86 9.40 10.80
N GLU A 106 24.20 10.67 11.05
CA GLU A 106 23.21 11.74 11.23
C GLU A 106 22.27 11.85 10.03
N ALA A 107 22.82 11.88 8.81
CA ALA A 107 22.04 11.94 7.58
C ALA A 107 21.15 10.72 7.37
N GLY A 108 21.64 9.51 7.67
CA GLY A 108 20.83 8.29 7.57
C GLY A 108 19.69 8.25 8.58
N GLY A 109 19.93 8.74 9.80
CA GLY A 109 18.89 8.92 10.81
C GLY A 109 17.82 9.93 10.38
N GLU A 110 18.24 11.06 9.81
CA GLU A 110 17.33 12.08 9.26
C GLU A 110 16.45 11.51 8.15
N VAL A 111 17.05 10.80 7.18
CA VAL A 111 16.29 10.15 6.09
C VAL A 111 15.28 9.14 6.64
N ALA A 112 15.69 8.28 7.57
CA ALA A 112 14.79 7.29 8.17
C ALA A 112 13.62 7.95 8.91
N ALA A 113 13.89 9.00 9.69
CA ALA A 113 12.87 9.75 10.42
C ALA A 113 11.91 10.52 9.50
N ALA A 114 12.39 11.06 8.37
CA ALA A 114 11.58 11.81 7.42
C ALA A 114 10.73 10.92 6.50
N THR A 115 11.12 9.65 6.31
CA THR A 115 10.49 8.74 5.34
C THR A 115 8.96 8.60 5.55
N PRO A 116 8.42 8.40 6.77
CA PRO A 116 6.97 8.33 6.98
C PRO A 116 6.22 9.58 6.50
N GLN A 117 6.75 10.78 6.79
CA GLN A 117 6.12 12.03 6.35
C GLN A 117 6.20 12.18 4.84
N ILE A 118 7.35 11.84 4.23
CA ILE A 118 7.51 11.87 2.78
C ILE A 118 6.49 10.92 2.11
N MET A 119 6.26 9.73 2.67
CA MET A 119 5.24 8.80 2.15
C MET A 119 3.82 9.36 2.24
N LEU A 120 3.49 10.04 3.35
CA LEU A 120 2.20 10.71 3.52
C LEU A 120 2.00 11.82 2.47
N GLU A 121 2.98 12.71 2.31
CA GLU A 121 2.89 13.78 1.31
C GLU A 121 2.85 13.21 -0.12
N SER A 122 3.62 12.15 -0.40
CA SER A 122 3.57 11.46 -1.70
C SER A 122 2.19 10.89 -1.99
N SER A 123 1.49 10.40 -0.96
CA SER A 123 0.12 9.88 -1.11
C SER A 123 -0.89 10.98 -1.43
N LYS A 124 -0.80 12.14 -0.77
CA LYS A 124 -1.66 13.31 -1.06
C LYS A 124 -1.43 13.83 -2.48
N ILE A 125 -0.16 13.99 -2.87
CA ILE A 125 0.21 14.39 -4.24
C ILE A 125 -0.37 13.38 -5.26
N GLY A 126 -0.26 12.08 -4.97
CA GLY A 126 -0.84 11.04 -5.80
C GLY A 126 -2.36 11.11 -5.92
N GLU A 127 -3.06 11.44 -4.83
CA GLU A 127 -4.51 11.64 -4.82
C GLU A 127 -4.93 12.86 -5.64
N GLU A 128 -4.23 13.99 -5.49
CA GLU A 128 -4.48 15.23 -6.26
C GLU A 128 -4.29 14.99 -7.76
N ILE A 129 -3.13 14.47 -8.16
CA ILE A 129 -2.83 14.12 -9.56
C ILE A 129 -3.83 13.10 -10.07
N GLY A 130 -4.17 12.09 -9.26
CA GLY A 130 -5.14 11.06 -9.58
C GLY A 130 -6.51 11.66 -9.89
N GLY A 131 -6.98 12.61 -9.08
CA GLY A 131 -8.25 13.32 -9.29
C GLY A 131 -8.26 14.14 -10.59
N GLU A 132 -7.14 14.79 -10.93
CA GLU A 132 -7.00 15.56 -12.17
C GLU A 132 -7.09 14.67 -13.42
N ILE A 133 -6.44 13.50 -13.39
CA ILE A 133 -6.37 12.61 -14.56
C ILE A 133 -7.53 11.59 -14.63
N ALA A 134 -8.25 11.35 -13.53
CA ALA A 134 -9.30 10.33 -13.46
C ALA A 134 -10.37 10.51 -14.54
N GLY A 135 -10.80 11.75 -14.78
CA GLY A 135 -11.81 12.03 -15.81
C GLY A 135 -11.35 11.67 -17.22
N GLU A 136 -10.08 11.93 -17.55
CA GLU A 136 -9.49 11.56 -18.84
C GLU A 136 -9.31 10.05 -18.96
N ALA A 137 -8.84 9.40 -17.91
CA ALA A 137 -8.69 7.95 -17.87
C ALA A 137 -10.04 7.22 -18.05
N VAL A 138 -11.10 7.70 -17.39
CA VAL A 138 -12.46 7.14 -17.56
C VAL A 138 -12.95 7.33 -19.00
N ARG A 139 -12.74 8.49 -19.61
CA ARG A 139 -13.11 8.73 -21.01
C ARG A 139 -12.37 7.79 -21.97
N ALA A 140 -11.06 7.61 -21.77
CA ALA A 140 -10.26 6.69 -22.57
C ALA A 140 -10.74 5.24 -22.41
N MET A 141 -11.00 4.80 -21.17
CA MET A 141 -11.55 3.48 -20.88
C MET A 141 -12.89 3.25 -21.58
N VAL A 142 -13.80 4.22 -21.53
CA VAL A 142 -15.11 4.14 -22.22
C VAL A 142 -14.92 4.04 -23.73
N ALA A 143 -14.01 4.83 -24.32
CA ALA A 143 -13.73 4.76 -25.76
C ALA A 143 -13.18 3.37 -26.18
N GLU A 144 -12.33 2.74 -25.36
CA GLU A 144 -11.87 1.37 -25.61
C GLU A 144 -13.05 0.36 -25.56
N MET A 145 -13.97 0.52 -24.62
CA MET A 145 -15.18 -0.33 -24.53
C MET A 145 -16.10 -0.15 -25.75
N GLU A 146 -16.29 1.09 -26.22
CA GLU A 146 -17.03 1.41 -27.45
C GLU A 146 -16.39 0.77 -28.68
N ALA A 147 -15.06 0.86 -28.80
CA ALA A 147 -14.30 0.23 -29.87
C ALA A 147 -14.27 -1.31 -29.80
N GLY A 148 -14.73 -1.89 -28.68
CA GLY A 148 -14.72 -3.34 -28.46
C GLY A 148 -13.36 -3.90 -28.05
N ASN A 149 -12.44 -3.05 -27.60
CA ASN A 149 -11.09 -3.42 -27.15
C ASN A 149 -11.12 -3.89 -25.69
N TRP A 150 -11.69 -5.07 -25.48
CA TRP A 150 -11.80 -5.65 -24.14
C TRP A 150 -10.49 -6.32 -23.70
N PRO A 151 -10.14 -6.27 -22.39
CA PRO A 151 -9.06 -7.07 -21.85
C PRO A 151 -9.25 -8.56 -22.16
N SER A 152 -8.13 -9.24 -22.45
CA SER A 152 -8.13 -10.67 -22.79
C SER A 152 -8.85 -11.49 -21.72
N GLY A 153 -9.77 -12.36 -22.16
CA GLY A 153 -10.56 -13.23 -21.28
C GLY A 153 -11.87 -12.62 -20.76
N THR A 154 -12.23 -11.40 -21.15
CA THR A 154 -13.50 -10.78 -20.74
C THR A 154 -14.69 -11.48 -21.41
N LEU A 155 -15.56 -12.10 -20.60
CA LEU A 155 -16.74 -12.82 -21.05
C LEU A 155 -17.77 -11.87 -21.70
N LYS A 156 -18.55 -12.38 -22.67
CA LYS A 156 -19.61 -11.60 -23.33
C LYS A 156 -20.68 -11.08 -22.37
N SER A 157 -21.03 -11.84 -21.34
CA SER A 157 -21.95 -11.40 -20.29
C SER A 157 -21.40 -10.21 -19.50
N THR A 158 -20.11 -10.23 -19.16
CA THR A 158 -19.43 -9.11 -18.49
C THR A 158 -19.33 -7.88 -19.39
N GLN A 159 -19.07 -8.07 -20.69
CA GLN A 159 -19.11 -6.97 -21.66
C GLN A 159 -20.51 -6.33 -21.72
N ALA A 160 -21.58 -7.13 -21.70
CA ALA A 160 -22.95 -6.64 -21.73
C ALA A 160 -23.31 -5.84 -20.46
N GLU A 161 -22.95 -6.35 -19.28
CA GLU A 161 -23.16 -5.65 -18.00
C GLU A 161 -22.43 -4.30 -17.96
N LEU A 162 -21.16 -4.26 -18.39
CA LEU A 162 -20.38 -3.02 -18.43
C LEU A 162 -20.93 -2.04 -19.48
N ARG A 163 -21.42 -2.54 -20.62
CA ARG A 163 -22.09 -1.68 -21.61
C ARG A 163 -23.36 -1.05 -21.06
N ASP A 164 -24.15 -1.79 -20.30
CA ASP A 164 -25.35 -1.25 -19.64
C ASP A 164 -24.98 -0.18 -18.60
N LEU A 165 -24.00 -0.48 -17.74
CA LEU A 165 -23.52 0.43 -16.70
C LEU A 165 -23.04 1.78 -17.27
N TYR A 166 -22.30 1.75 -18.38
CA TYR A 166 -21.75 2.93 -19.04
C TYR A 166 -22.63 3.47 -20.17
N VAL A 167 -23.82 2.90 -20.38
CA VAL A 167 -24.79 3.31 -21.42
C VAL A 167 -24.16 3.37 -22.83
N LEU A 168 -23.42 2.31 -23.19
CA LEU A 168 -22.71 2.22 -24.46
C LEU A 168 -23.61 1.68 -25.58
N PRO A 169 -23.42 2.09 -26.85
CA PRO A 169 -24.22 1.58 -27.96
C PRO A 169 -24.05 0.06 -28.14
N GLU A 170 -25.13 -0.60 -28.55
CA GLU A 170 -25.07 -2.01 -28.95
C GLU A 170 -24.14 -2.17 -30.15
N VAL A 171 -23.24 -3.15 -30.09
CA VAL A 171 -22.43 -3.49 -31.26
C VAL A 171 -23.33 -4.21 -32.22
N ALA A 172 -23.61 -3.60 -33.38
CA ALA A 172 -24.30 -4.27 -34.46
C ALA A 172 -23.61 -5.62 -34.73
N GLU A 173 -24.36 -6.72 -34.59
CA GLU A 173 -23.87 -8.02 -35.04
C GLU A 173 -23.44 -7.86 -36.50
N MET A 174 -22.14 -8.03 -36.77
CA MET A 174 -21.69 -8.13 -38.16
C MET A 174 -22.55 -9.21 -38.83
N PRO A 175 -23.16 -8.92 -40.00
CA PRO A 175 -24.00 -9.90 -40.66
C PRO A 175 -23.16 -11.14 -40.90
N ALA A 176 -23.71 -12.31 -40.54
CA ALA A 176 -23.07 -13.59 -40.81
C ALA A 176 -22.61 -13.62 -42.26
N GLU A 177 -21.30 -13.82 -42.47
CA GLU A 177 -20.73 -14.00 -43.80
C GLU A 177 -21.53 -15.10 -44.51
N ARG A 178 -22.08 -14.75 -45.67
CA ARG A 178 -22.84 -15.67 -46.53
C ARG A 178 -21.92 -16.64 -47.24
#